data_AF-A0A819VL49-F1
#
_entry.id   AF-A0A819VL49-F1
#
_cell.length_a   1.000
_cell.length_b   1.000
_cell.length_c   1.000
_cell.angle_alpha   90.00
_cell.angle_beta   90.00
_cell.angle_gamma   90.00
#
_symmetry.space_group_name_H-M   'P 1'
#
loop_
_entity.id
_entity.type
_entity.pdbx_description
1 polymer ?
#
loop_
_entity_poly.entity_id
_entity_poly.type
_entity_poly.pdbx_seq_one_letter_code
_entity_poly.pdbx_strand_id
1 'polypeptide(L)'
;MTSTHQTYSTNDDKDGNSLTWFDTIKRLKFEQRKCKTFISQQINQKQCMCGNPDHTSNAPKSNEVWNWEQHTETKPTECYGTLPHSNSPYLRCDIKTEFDQLCLMLFGLWNIPIPSLIMRMMGDATSTLNVRLEKELLQGISDAAVASGRRTL
;
A
#
# COMPACT_ATOMS: atom_id res chain seq x y z
N MET A 1 -10.25 -20.07 7.07
CA MET A 1 -10.05 -19.22 8.26
C MET A 1 -10.68 -17.88 7.95
N THR A 2 -11.78 -17.56 8.62
CA THR A 2 -12.63 -16.40 8.38
C THR A 2 -11.94 -15.12 8.85
N SER A 3 -11.65 -14.20 7.93
CA SER A 3 -11.13 -12.87 8.22
C SER A 3 -12.22 -12.04 8.88
N THR A 4 -12.10 -11.82 10.19
CA THR A 4 -13.02 -10.97 10.95
C THR A 4 -12.68 -9.51 10.61
N HIS A 5 -13.41 -8.93 9.65
CA HIS A 5 -13.35 -7.50 9.38
C HIS A 5 -14.00 -6.76 10.55
N GLN A 6 -13.19 -6.25 11.49
CA GLN A 6 -13.66 -5.25 12.45
C GLN A 6 -13.89 -3.94 11.70
N THR A 7 -15.16 -3.60 11.47
CA THR A 7 -15.59 -2.30 10.95
C THR A 7 -15.60 -1.29 12.10
N TYR A 8 -14.75 -0.27 12.03
CA TYR A 8 -14.92 0.92 12.85
C TYR A 8 -15.78 1.92 12.07
N SER A 9 -16.95 2.22 12.61
CA SER A 9 -17.78 3.33 12.14
C SER A 9 -17.16 4.61 12.69
N THR A 10 -16.83 5.56 11.82
CA THR A 10 -16.60 6.94 12.26
C THR A 10 -17.94 7.47 12.75
N ASN A 11 -18.03 7.79 14.04
CA ASN A 11 -19.21 8.46 14.59
C ASN A 11 -19.27 9.87 14.01
N ASP A 12 -20.08 10.02 12.96
CA ASP A 12 -21.07 11.06 12.80
C ASP A 12 -21.69 10.82 11.41
N ASP A 13 -22.94 10.39 11.37
CA ASP A 13 -23.88 10.73 10.29
C ASP A 13 -25.28 10.25 10.67
N LYS A 14 -26.07 11.19 11.20
CA LYS A 14 -27.52 11.10 11.27
C LYS A 14 -28.10 11.33 9.88
N ASP A 15 -27.80 10.46 8.91
CA ASP A 15 -28.51 10.36 7.65
C ASP A 15 -28.18 8.98 7.06
N GLY A 16 -29.20 8.17 6.79
CA GLY A 16 -29.11 6.73 6.55
C GLY A 16 -28.45 6.29 5.24
N ASN A 17 -27.38 6.96 4.79
CA ASN A 17 -26.66 6.64 3.56
C ASN A 17 -25.16 7.00 3.58
N SER A 18 -24.47 6.86 4.72
CA SER A 18 -23.01 7.07 4.78
C SER A 18 -22.27 5.85 4.24
N LEU A 19 -21.81 5.92 3.00
CA LEU A 19 -20.94 4.91 2.37
C LEU A 19 -19.59 4.89 3.07
N THR A 20 -19.15 3.73 3.54
CA THR A 20 -17.83 3.62 4.17
C THR A 20 -16.72 3.80 3.11
N TRP A 21 -15.50 4.13 3.54
CA TRP A 21 -14.36 4.17 2.60
C TRP A 21 -14.09 2.80 1.95
N PHE A 22 -14.48 1.71 2.61
CA PHE A 22 -14.46 0.35 2.03
C PHE A 22 -15.39 0.22 0.83
N ASP A 23 -16.59 0.77 0.92
CA ASP A 23 -17.56 0.74 -0.19
C ASP A 23 -17.07 1.60 -1.34
N THR A 24 -16.39 2.70 -1.03
CA THR A 24 -15.78 3.56 -2.04
C THR A 24 -14.63 2.86 -2.76
N ILE A 25 -13.79 2.09 -2.07
CA ILE A 25 -12.74 1.26 -2.73
C ILE A 25 -13.35 0.28 -3.72
N LYS A 26 -14.42 -0.42 -3.31
CA LYS A 26 -15.13 -1.36 -4.20
C LYS A 26 -15.72 -0.65 -5.41
N ARG A 27 -16.30 0.54 -5.21
CA ARG A 27 -16.87 1.36 -6.28
C ARG A 27 -15.81 1.89 -7.25
N LEU A 28 -14.67 2.33 -6.74
CA LEU A 28 -13.54 2.84 -7.52
C LEU A 28 -12.75 1.73 -8.22
N LYS A 29 -13.05 0.45 -7.90
CA LYS A 29 -12.45 -0.72 -8.53
C LYS A 29 -10.93 -0.70 -8.49
N PHE A 30 -10.35 -0.39 -7.33
CA PHE A 30 -8.90 -0.52 -7.16
C PHE A 30 -8.47 -1.94 -7.51
N GLU A 31 -7.36 -2.03 -8.24
CA GLU A 31 -6.83 -3.30 -8.70
C GLU A 31 -5.54 -3.64 -7.95
N GLN A 32 -5.21 -4.92 -7.93
CA GLN A 32 -3.91 -5.44 -7.53
C GLN A 32 -3.39 -6.39 -8.60
N ARG A 33 -2.07 -6.42 -8.77
CA ARG A 33 -1.40 -7.34 -9.70
C ARG A 33 -1.17 -8.69 -9.04
N LYS A 34 -1.59 -9.77 -9.70
CA LYS A 34 -1.26 -11.15 -9.32
C LYS A 34 -0.51 -11.84 -10.46
N CYS A 35 0.49 -12.66 -10.10
CA CYS A 35 1.23 -13.45 -11.09
C CYS A 35 0.28 -14.48 -11.73
N LYS A 36 0.32 -14.60 -13.05
CA LYS A 36 -0.50 -15.56 -13.81
C LYS A 36 0.31 -16.68 -14.46
N THR A 37 1.63 -16.50 -14.61
CA THR A 37 2.51 -17.45 -15.28
C THR A 37 3.61 -17.91 -14.33
N PHE A 38 3.82 -19.23 -14.23
CA PHE A 38 4.91 -19.78 -13.44
C PHE A 38 6.20 -19.76 -14.26
N ILE A 39 7.14 -18.90 -13.86
CA ILE A 39 8.51 -18.89 -14.36
C ILE A 39 9.42 -19.28 -13.21
N SER A 40 10.15 -20.37 -13.35
CA SER A 40 11.04 -20.89 -12.29
C SER A 40 12.23 -19.98 -12.04
N GLN A 41 12.63 -19.83 -10.77
CA GLN A 41 13.92 -19.21 -10.45
C GLN A 41 15.09 -20.11 -10.87
N GLN A 42 16.22 -19.50 -11.22
CA GLN A 42 17.43 -20.25 -11.55
C GLN A 42 18.01 -21.00 -10.34
N ILE A 43 17.92 -20.40 -9.14
CA ILE A 43 18.47 -20.97 -7.89
C ILE A 43 17.54 -22.05 -7.32
N ASN A 44 16.22 -21.79 -7.30
CA ASN A 44 15.23 -22.72 -6.78
C ASN A 44 14.11 -22.93 -7.79
N GLN A 45 14.21 -24.00 -8.57
CA GLN A 45 13.25 -24.32 -9.64
C GLN A 45 11.82 -24.58 -9.15
N LYS A 46 11.63 -24.81 -7.84
CA LYS A 46 10.31 -24.98 -7.22
C LYS A 46 9.63 -23.65 -6.91
N GLN A 47 10.36 -22.54 -6.93
CA GLN A 47 9.84 -21.22 -6.64
C GLN A 47 9.70 -20.40 -7.92
N CYS A 48 8.61 -19.64 -8.01
CA CYS A 48 8.40 -18.72 -9.11
C CYS A 48 9.25 -17.44 -8.93
N MET A 49 9.65 -16.81 -10.03
CA MET A 49 10.32 -15.50 -10.06
C MET A 49 9.49 -14.38 -9.40
N CYS A 50 8.16 -14.52 -9.31
CA CYS A 50 7.32 -13.57 -8.58
C CYS A 50 7.43 -13.69 -7.04
N GLY A 51 8.11 -14.73 -6.53
CA GLY A 51 8.32 -14.95 -5.10
C GLY A 51 7.13 -15.56 -4.34
N ASN A 52 5.93 -15.65 -4.94
CA ASN A 52 4.77 -16.27 -4.29
C ASN A 52 4.96 -17.79 -4.11
N PRO A 53 4.97 -18.32 -2.87
CA PRO A 53 5.11 -19.76 -2.64
C PRO A 53 3.84 -20.53 -3.03
N ASP A 54 2.67 -19.90 -2.92
CA ASP A 54 1.36 -20.50 -3.22
C ASP A 54 0.95 -20.28 -4.69
N HIS A 55 1.93 -20.07 -5.56
CA HIS A 55 1.67 -19.90 -6.98
C HIS A 55 0.91 -21.13 -7.47
N THR A 56 -0.36 -20.91 -7.85
CA THR A 56 -1.34 -21.98 -8.05
C THR A 56 -0.74 -23.07 -8.94
N SER A 57 -0.87 -24.31 -8.50
CA SER A 57 -0.44 -25.54 -9.18
C SER A 57 -0.89 -25.61 -10.65
N ASN A 58 -1.87 -24.79 -11.03
CA ASN A 58 -2.54 -24.71 -12.33
C ASN A 58 -2.04 -23.57 -13.23
N ALA A 59 -1.09 -22.74 -12.79
CA ALA A 59 -0.60 -21.66 -13.63
C ALA A 59 0.25 -22.22 -14.80
N PRO A 60 0.08 -21.70 -16.02
CA PRO A 60 0.91 -22.10 -17.17
C PRO A 60 2.38 -21.85 -16.85
N LYS A 61 3.22 -22.83 -17.18
CA LYS A 61 4.67 -22.73 -17.03
C LYS A 61 5.28 -22.11 -18.28
N SER A 62 6.25 -21.21 -18.11
CA SER A 62 7.02 -20.61 -19.19
C SER A 62 8.51 -20.62 -18.86
N ASN A 63 9.33 -20.71 -19.90
CA ASN A 63 10.79 -20.58 -19.82
C ASN A 63 11.27 -19.17 -20.22
N GLU A 64 10.35 -18.23 -20.42
CA GLU A 64 10.67 -16.85 -20.76
C GLU A 64 11.31 -16.11 -19.58
N VAL A 65 11.94 -14.97 -19.88
CA VAL A 65 12.42 -14.05 -18.85
C VAL A 65 11.22 -13.39 -18.17
N TRP A 66 11.13 -13.51 -16.85
CA TRP A 66 10.01 -12.95 -16.11
C TRP A 66 9.93 -11.43 -16.30
N ASN A 67 8.74 -10.96 -16.63
CA ASN A 67 8.39 -9.57 -16.87
C ASN A 67 7.01 -9.31 -16.28
N TRP A 68 6.89 -8.29 -15.43
CA TRP A 68 5.65 -8.02 -14.72
C TRP A 68 4.50 -7.64 -15.65
N GLU A 69 4.73 -6.99 -16.80
CA GLU A 69 3.65 -6.60 -17.71
C GLU A 69 3.03 -7.81 -18.42
N GLN A 70 3.86 -8.78 -18.80
CA GLN A 70 3.43 -9.96 -19.56
C GLN A 70 2.93 -11.11 -18.67
N HIS A 71 3.58 -11.31 -17.51
CA HIS A 71 3.41 -12.51 -16.67
C HIS A 71 2.51 -12.30 -15.45
N THR A 72 1.83 -11.16 -15.40
CA THR A 72 0.85 -10.87 -14.37
C THR A 72 -0.47 -10.42 -14.99
N GLU A 73 -1.50 -10.34 -14.16
CA GLU A 73 -2.80 -9.78 -14.48
C GLU A 73 -3.27 -8.91 -13.32
N THR A 74 -4.11 -7.92 -13.63
CA THR A 74 -4.80 -7.15 -12.61
C THR A 74 -6.09 -7.87 -12.22
N LYS A 75 -6.43 -7.78 -10.93
CA LYS A 75 -7.69 -8.24 -10.35
C LYS A 75 -8.18 -7.19 -9.36
N PRO A 76 -9.48 -7.14 -9.06
CA PRO A 76 -9.97 -6.33 -7.95
C PRO A 76 -9.15 -6.58 -6.68
N THR A 77 -8.78 -5.50 -6.00
CA THR A 77 -8.00 -5.60 -4.78
C THR A 77 -8.86 -6.16 -3.65
N GLU A 78 -8.30 -7.14 -2.95
CA GLU A 78 -8.88 -7.74 -1.75
C GLU A 78 -8.04 -7.39 -0.52
N CYS A 79 -6.94 -6.65 -0.73
CA CYS A 79 -5.93 -6.36 0.29
C CYS A 79 -6.03 -4.90 0.73
N TYR A 80 -7.07 -4.61 1.50
CA TYR A 80 -7.29 -3.31 2.13
C TYR A 80 -7.91 -3.51 3.50
N GLY A 81 -7.73 -2.54 4.39
CA GLY A 81 -8.16 -2.70 5.78
C GLY A 81 -7.59 -1.63 6.69
N THR A 82 -7.67 -1.90 7.98
CA THR A 82 -7.06 -1.10 9.03
C THR A 82 -6.06 -1.96 9.77
N LEU A 83 -4.85 -1.44 9.98
CA LEU A 83 -3.81 -2.14 10.73
C LEU A 83 -4.18 -2.16 12.22
N PRO A 84 -4.15 -3.32 12.90
CA PRO A 84 -4.70 -3.48 14.25
C PRO A 84 -3.95 -2.70 15.34
N HIS A 85 -2.65 -2.43 15.15
CA HIS A 85 -1.83 -1.77 16.18
C HIS A 85 -1.83 -0.24 16.07
N SER A 86 -1.98 0.30 14.86
CA SER A 86 -1.88 1.74 14.60
C SER A 86 -3.21 2.39 14.23
N ASN A 87 -4.26 1.58 14.04
CA ASN A 87 -5.53 1.98 13.44
C ASN A 87 -5.38 2.74 12.10
N SER A 88 -4.24 2.54 11.41
CA SER A 88 -3.96 3.21 10.15
C SER A 88 -4.63 2.45 9.00
N PRO A 89 -5.30 3.14 8.08
CA PRO A 89 -5.83 2.49 6.91
C PRO A 89 -4.70 2.05 5.98
N TYR A 90 -4.91 0.96 5.25
CA TYR A 90 -4.00 0.49 4.21
C TYR A 90 -4.78 0.02 2.99
N LEU A 91 -4.15 0.14 1.82
CA LEU A 91 -4.67 -0.29 0.54
C LEU A 91 -3.50 -0.79 -0.31
N ARG A 92 -3.62 -2.00 -0.87
CA ARG A 92 -2.74 -2.48 -1.93
C ARG A 92 -3.34 -2.11 -3.29
N CYS A 93 -2.54 -1.43 -4.11
CA CYS A 93 -2.94 -0.99 -5.45
C CYS A 93 -1.97 -1.50 -6.54
N ASP A 94 -2.39 -1.45 -7.80
CA ASP A 94 -1.54 -1.74 -8.96
C ASP A 94 -0.53 -0.61 -9.18
N ILE A 95 0.59 -0.94 -9.80
CA ILE A 95 1.60 0.05 -10.21
C ILE A 95 1.07 1.06 -11.22
N LYS A 96 0.05 0.69 -12.01
CA LYS A 96 -0.61 1.57 -13.00
C LYS A 96 -1.84 2.28 -12.44
N THR A 97 -2.03 2.31 -11.13
CA THR A 97 -3.17 3.03 -10.52
C THR A 97 -3.05 4.53 -10.82
N GLU A 98 -4.14 5.13 -11.30
CA GLU A 98 -4.17 6.54 -11.68
C GLU A 98 -3.94 7.47 -10.47
N PHE A 99 -3.20 8.55 -10.70
CA PHE A 99 -2.85 9.51 -9.64
C PHE A 99 -4.08 10.12 -8.97
N ASP A 100 -5.11 10.48 -9.75
CA ASP A 100 -6.34 11.08 -9.23
C ASP A 100 -7.08 10.13 -8.27
N GLN A 101 -7.04 8.81 -8.52
CA GLN A 101 -7.61 7.83 -7.61
C GLN A 101 -6.83 7.77 -6.29
N LEU A 102 -5.49 7.86 -6.35
CA LEU A 102 -4.64 7.93 -5.16
C LEU A 102 -4.88 9.21 -4.37
N CYS A 103 -5.05 10.35 -5.03
CA CYS A 103 -5.39 11.62 -4.37
C CYS A 103 -6.74 11.56 -3.68
N LEU A 104 -7.77 11.01 -4.35
CA LEU A 104 -9.08 10.81 -3.74
C LEU A 104 -9.00 9.91 -2.50
N MET A 105 -8.19 8.85 -2.54
CA MET A 105 -7.93 7.99 -1.38
C MET A 105 -7.27 8.76 -0.22
N LEU A 106 -6.15 9.43 -0.48
CA LEU A 106 -5.37 10.11 0.56
C LEU A 106 -6.15 11.27 1.18
N PHE A 107 -6.65 12.18 0.35
CA PHE A 107 -7.20 13.46 0.81
C PHE A 107 -8.72 13.41 1.01
N GLY A 108 -9.44 12.59 0.24
CA GLY A 108 -10.89 12.50 0.31
C GLY A 108 -11.41 11.42 1.25
N LEU A 109 -10.77 10.25 1.29
CA LEU A 109 -11.27 9.11 2.08
C LEU A 109 -10.53 8.92 3.40
N TRP A 110 -9.20 9.05 3.39
CA TRP A 110 -8.40 8.96 4.61
C TRP A 110 -8.27 10.31 5.33
N ASN A 111 -8.85 11.37 4.76
CA ASN A 111 -8.86 12.71 5.32
C ASN A 111 -7.47 13.21 5.73
N ILE A 112 -6.45 12.81 4.97
CA ILE A 112 -5.09 13.33 5.17
C ILE A 112 -5.14 14.80 4.73
N PRO A 113 -4.70 15.76 5.55
CA PRO A 113 -4.64 17.15 5.13
C PRO A 113 -3.61 17.32 4.02
N ILE A 114 -3.87 18.24 3.09
CA ILE A 114 -2.92 18.57 2.02
C ILE A 114 -1.63 19.10 2.68
N PRO A 115 -0.47 18.45 2.46
CA PRO A 115 0.76 18.85 3.13
C PRO A 115 1.33 20.13 2.50
N SER A 116 1.81 21.04 3.35
CA SER A 116 2.58 22.23 2.94
C SER A 116 4.04 21.93 2.64
N LEU A 117 4.54 20.76 3.08
CA LEU A 117 5.89 20.28 2.92
C LEU A 117 5.88 18.77 2.62
N ILE A 118 6.56 18.37 1.55
CA ILE A 118 6.81 16.96 1.22
C ILE A 118 8.31 16.69 1.39
N MET A 119 8.65 15.75 2.26
CA MET A 119 10.03 15.31 2.48
C MET A 119 10.23 13.91 1.90
N ARG A 120 11.25 13.74 1.05
CA ARG A 120 11.67 12.44 0.53
C ARG A 120 12.95 12.00 1.21
N MET A 121 12.87 10.90 1.96
CA MET A 121 14.03 10.25 2.55
C MET A 121 14.40 9.03 1.71
N MET A 122 15.69 8.88 1.41
CA MET A 122 16.23 7.73 0.68
C MET A 122 17.38 7.14 1.50
N GLY A 123 17.46 5.82 1.53
CA GLY A 123 18.51 5.08 2.21
C GLY A 123 18.51 3.63 1.74
N ASP A 124 19.53 2.88 2.13
CA ASP A 124 19.54 1.44 2.00
C ASP A 124 18.99 0.79 3.29
N ALA A 125 18.68 -0.51 3.24
CA ALA A 125 18.18 -1.24 4.40
C ALA A 125 19.30 -1.77 5.32
N THR A 126 20.56 -1.53 4.97
CA THR A 126 21.73 -2.21 5.56
C THR A 126 22.72 -1.25 6.20
N SER A 127 22.69 0.04 5.86
CA SER A 127 23.55 1.03 6.50
C SER A 127 23.08 1.33 7.91
N THR A 128 24.05 1.51 8.79
CA THR A 128 23.82 1.93 10.16
C THR A 128 24.42 3.33 10.33
N LEU A 129 23.64 4.22 10.93
CA LEU A 129 24.13 5.54 11.30
C LEU A 129 24.81 5.46 12.67
N ASN A 130 25.73 6.38 12.90
CA ASN A 130 26.22 6.62 14.26
C ASN A 130 25.05 7.11 15.13
N VAL A 131 24.93 6.58 16.36
CA VAL A 131 23.84 6.89 17.32
C VAL A 131 23.61 8.39 17.50
N ARG A 132 24.69 9.20 17.53
CA ARG A 132 24.56 10.66 17.64
C ARG A 132 23.92 11.26 16.38
N LEU A 133 24.38 10.86 15.19
CA LEU A 133 23.85 11.35 13.93
C LEU A 133 22.38 10.94 13.73
N GLU A 134 22.05 9.70 14.07
CA GLU A 134 20.68 9.20 14.05
C GLU A 134 19.76 10.06 14.92
N LYS A 135 20.18 10.35 16.16
CA LYS A 135 19.41 11.20 17.08
C LYS A 135 19.18 12.60 16.54
N GLU A 136 20.23 13.27 16.08
CA GLU A 136 20.12 14.63 15.54
C GLU A 136 19.26 14.67 14.27
N LEU A 137 19.38 13.66 13.40
CA LEU A 137 18.58 13.54 12.19
C LEU A 137 17.10 13.35 12.51
N LEU A 138 16.76 12.41 13.39
CA LEU A 138 15.38 12.15 13.80
C LEU A 138 14.75 13.38 14.46
N GLN A 139 15.50 14.08 15.32
CA GLN A 139 15.04 15.30 15.96
C GLN A 139 14.76 16.40 14.93
N GLY A 140 15.69 16.64 14.00
CA GLY A 140 15.52 17.65 12.95
C GLY A 140 14.33 17.37 12.02
N ILE A 141 14.11 16.10 11.65
CA ILE A 141 12.95 15.71 10.84
C ILE A 141 11.64 15.95 11.60
N SER A 142 11.60 15.57 12.87
CA SER A 142 10.42 15.77 13.73
C SER A 142 10.09 17.26 13.87
N ASP A 143 11.09 18.10 14.16
CA ASP A 143 10.92 19.54 14.33
C ASP A 143 10.44 20.20 13.05
N ALA A 144 10.99 19.81 11.89
CA ALA A 144 10.56 20.31 10.58
C ALA A 144 9.10 19.92 10.27
N ALA A 145 8.70 18.68 10.56
CA ALA A 145 7.33 18.21 10.36
C ALA A 145 6.32 18.93 11.28
N VAL A 146 6.66 19.14 12.55
CA VAL A 146 5.80 19.87 13.49
C VAL A 146 5.69 21.34 13.08
N ALA A 147 6.80 21.96 12.68
CA ALA A 147 6.82 23.35 12.26
C ALA A 147 6.00 23.59 10.98
N SER A 148 6.03 22.66 10.02
CA SER A 148 5.28 22.78 8.76
C SER A 148 3.77 22.58 8.96
N GLY A 149 3.36 21.63 9.82
CA GLY A 149 1.96 21.39 10.14
C GLY A 149 1.29 22.49 10.97
N ARG A 150 2.05 23.27 11.75
CA ARG A 150 1.52 24.42 12.51
C ARG A 150 1.22 25.65 11.66
N ARG A 151 1.80 25.75 10.45
CA ARG A 151 1.63 26.92 9.55
C ARG A 151 0.36 26.87 8.70
N THR A 152 -0.40 25.79 8.81
CA THR A 152 -1.62 25.52 8.02
C THR A 152 -2.92 25.80 8.79
N LEU A 153 -2.89 26.66 9.82
CA LEU A 153 -4.07 27.16 10.54
C LEU A 153 -4.29 28.65 10.26
#